data_AF-A0A075FPM0-F1
#
_entry.id   AF-A0A075FPM0-F1
#
_cell.length_a   1.000
_cell.length_b   1.000
_cell.length_c   1.000
_cell.angle_alpha   90.00
_cell.angle_beta   90.00
_cell.angle_gamma   90.00
#
_symmetry.space_group_name_H-M   'P 1'
#
loop_
_entity.id
_entity.type
_entity.pdbx_description
1 polymer ?
#
loop_
_entity_poly.entity_id
_entity_poly.type
_entity_poly.pdbx_seq_one_letter_code
_entity_poly.pdbx_strand_id
1 'polypeptide(L)'
;MLKKYMNRFNLVNASLNPVLFSLYRNYMYLRYKDTKDYSQGEIIHEKSKKHLLYLTNSLKTHSKYFQFDNSNKFKINTHEFANPIGLASGFDKNCELFVPMSYVFGLVTVGTVLKNENLGNVQKPKEGIKRLIVDPKNETIINSQGYPSQGLDYIVDQLKRNHKNRNKKSKLILSFSGISKSQSVDDLLTNSEEIIKATHEYVDGYEDSRSSPNTEFNKLIQTNEITSSLMSILNSHAPSKLKLLKVAPYSSIQPSNDDISKKLKTVQEFYESGGDMVVLNNSLSVDVKKLTTSLILIIKMAA
;
A
#
# COMPACT_ATOMS: atom_id res chain seq x y z
N MET A 1 33.37 11.65 -18.11
CA MET A 1 32.41 11.82 -19.23
C MET A 1 31.03 11.21 -18.96
N LEU A 2 30.90 9.97 -18.47
CA LEU A 2 29.59 9.32 -18.22
C LEU A 2 28.66 10.08 -17.25
N LYS A 3 29.16 10.71 -16.18
CA LYS A 3 28.33 11.50 -15.24
C LYS A 3 27.55 12.65 -15.89
N LYS A 4 28.04 13.23 -16.99
CA LYS A 4 27.41 14.37 -17.68
C LYS A 4 26.28 13.95 -18.63
N TYR A 5 26.32 12.71 -19.13
CA TYR A 5 25.26 12.11 -19.97
C TYR A 5 24.12 11.50 -19.13
N MET A 6 24.36 11.22 -17.85
CA MET A 6 23.38 10.55 -16.99
C MET A 6 22.24 11.42 -16.48
N ASN A 7 22.38 12.75 -16.54
CA ASN A 7 21.32 13.69 -16.17
C ASN A 7 20.24 13.86 -17.25
N ARG A 8 20.35 13.16 -18.39
CA ARG A 8 19.36 13.20 -19.49
C ARG A 8 18.95 11.81 -19.98
N PHE A 9 18.85 10.82 -19.09
CA PHE A 9 18.17 9.58 -19.48
C PHE A 9 16.66 9.83 -19.53
N ASN A 10 16.12 9.89 -20.75
CA ASN A 10 14.69 9.94 -20.98
C ASN A 10 14.09 8.58 -20.57
N LEU A 11 13.67 8.51 -19.31
CA LEU A 11 13.03 7.34 -18.68
C LEU A 11 11.85 6.79 -19.50
N VAL A 12 11.12 7.68 -20.18
CA VAL A 12 9.98 7.30 -21.03
C VAL A 12 10.48 6.56 -22.27
N ASN A 13 11.51 7.08 -22.95
CA ASN A 13 12.14 6.37 -24.07
C ASN A 13 12.81 5.05 -23.63
N ALA A 14 13.37 5.01 -22.42
CA ALA A 14 13.92 3.79 -21.86
C ALA A 14 12.85 2.73 -21.59
N SER A 15 11.67 3.10 -21.08
CA SER A 15 10.56 2.17 -20.87
C SER A 15 9.97 1.59 -22.16
N LEU A 16 10.09 2.32 -23.28
CA LEU A 16 9.59 1.89 -24.58
C LEU A 16 10.51 0.88 -25.29
N ASN A 17 11.75 0.72 -24.83
CA ASN A 17 12.70 -0.23 -25.37
C ASN A 17 13.01 -1.31 -24.32
N PRO A 18 12.55 -2.56 -24.49
CA PRO A 18 12.72 -3.61 -23.49
C PRO A 18 14.17 -3.87 -23.06
N VAL A 19 15.12 -3.72 -23.98
CA VAL A 19 16.56 -3.87 -23.69
C VAL A 19 17.06 -2.71 -22.85
N LEU A 20 16.71 -1.47 -23.21
CA LEU A 20 17.10 -0.28 -22.45
C LEU A 20 16.43 -0.26 -21.07
N PHE A 21 15.17 -0.71 -20.97
CA PHE A 21 14.47 -0.89 -19.71
C PHE A 21 15.13 -1.95 -18.83
N SER A 22 15.51 -3.09 -19.39
CA SER A 22 16.25 -4.15 -18.68
C SER A 22 17.61 -3.66 -18.19
N LEU A 23 18.37 -2.98 -19.05
CA LEU A 23 19.66 -2.37 -18.68
C LEU A 23 19.48 -1.31 -17.58
N TYR A 24 18.41 -0.51 -17.65
CA TYR A 24 18.09 0.49 -16.64
C TYR A 24 17.71 -0.15 -15.30
N ARG A 25 16.85 -1.18 -15.33
CA ARG A 25 16.46 -1.96 -14.14
C ARG A 25 17.70 -2.57 -13.48
N ASN A 26 18.57 -3.21 -14.27
CA ASN A 26 19.84 -3.77 -13.80
C ASN A 26 20.76 -2.68 -13.24
N TYR A 27 20.89 -1.54 -13.90
CA TYR A 27 21.69 -0.41 -13.42
C TYR A 27 21.17 0.13 -12.08
N MET A 28 19.85 0.29 -11.93
CA MET A 28 19.24 0.77 -10.69
C MET A 28 19.47 -0.22 -9.53
N TYR A 29 19.35 -1.53 -9.78
CA TYR A 29 19.70 -2.55 -8.79
C TYR A 29 21.20 -2.55 -8.46
N LEU A 30 22.08 -2.40 -9.46
CA LEU A 30 23.53 -2.35 -9.27
C LEU A 30 24.01 -1.07 -8.56
N ARG A 31 23.31 0.05 -8.71
CA ARG A 31 23.67 1.32 -8.06
C ARG A 31 23.48 1.27 -6.54
N TYR A 32 22.57 0.42 -6.08
CA TYR A 32 22.40 0.08 -4.68
C TYR A 32 23.14 -1.23 -4.39
N LYS A 33 24.47 -1.24 -4.58
CA LYS A 33 25.31 -2.42 -4.35
C LYS A 33 25.08 -2.99 -2.95
N ASP A 34 24.98 -4.31 -2.94
CA ASP A 34 24.77 -5.18 -1.80
C ASP A 34 25.90 -5.00 -0.77
N THR A 35 25.60 -4.36 0.36
CA THR A 35 26.52 -4.26 1.50
C THR A 35 25.75 -4.60 2.77
N LYS A 36 26.44 -5.14 3.78
CA LYS A 36 25.83 -5.51 5.08
C LYS A 36 25.02 -4.36 5.71
N ASP A 37 25.36 -3.11 5.42
CA ASP A 37 24.72 -1.92 5.98
C ASP A 37 23.62 -1.29 5.08
N TYR A 38 23.66 -1.48 3.75
CA TYR A 38 22.78 -0.76 2.81
C TYR A 38 21.89 -1.64 1.91
N SER A 39 22.00 -2.96 1.95
CA SER A 39 21.13 -3.90 1.22
C SER A 39 19.87 -4.28 1.98
N GLN A 40 19.12 -3.25 2.35
CA GLN A 40 17.83 -3.42 2.98
C GLN A 40 16.76 -2.97 2.01
N GLY A 41 15.76 -3.83 1.76
CA GLY A 41 14.65 -3.50 0.88
C GLY A 41 14.00 -2.17 1.27
N GLU A 42 13.90 -1.87 2.57
CA GLU A 42 13.33 -0.61 3.05
C GLU A 42 14.19 0.63 2.71
N ILE A 43 15.52 0.53 2.75
CA ILE A 43 16.41 1.63 2.34
C ILE A 43 16.25 1.90 0.84
N ILE A 44 16.22 0.84 0.03
CA ILE A 44 16.02 0.96 -1.42
C ILE A 44 14.64 1.56 -1.71
N HIS A 45 13.62 1.13 -0.98
CA HIS A 45 12.27 1.67 -1.06
C HIS A 45 12.25 3.18 -0.81
N GLU A 46 12.85 3.64 0.29
CA GLU A 46 12.89 5.07 0.62
C GLU A 46 13.71 5.90 -0.39
N LYS A 47 14.83 5.37 -0.88
CA LYS A 47 15.60 6.03 -1.95
C LYS A 47 14.80 6.10 -3.26
N SER A 48 14.04 5.06 -3.58
CA SER A 48 13.18 5.00 -4.76
C SER A 48 12.05 6.02 -4.65
N LYS A 49 11.40 6.15 -3.48
CA LYS A 49 10.40 7.21 -3.22
C LYS A 49 10.97 8.60 -3.46
N LYS A 50 12.15 8.91 -2.92
CA LYS A 50 12.83 10.21 -3.15
C LYS A 50 13.10 10.47 -4.62
N HIS A 51 13.51 9.45 -5.37
CA HIS A 51 13.73 9.58 -6.80
C HIS A 51 12.42 9.83 -7.57
N LEU A 52 11.34 9.12 -7.24
CA LEU A 52 10.03 9.32 -7.85
C LEU A 52 9.48 10.74 -7.55
N LEU A 53 9.73 11.28 -6.35
CA LEU A 53 9.42 12.67 -6.01
C LEU A 53 10.18 13.66 -6.89
N TYR A 54 11.48 13.44 -7.10
CA TYR A 54 12.28 14.25 -8.01
C TYR A 54 11.73 14.23 -9.45
N LEU A 55 11.15 13.11 -9.88
CA LEU A 55 10.59 12.95 -11.23
C LEU A 55 9.19 13.55 -11.42
N THR A 56 8.59 14.19 -10.40
CA THR A 56 7.18 14.66 -10.44
C THR A 56 6.85 15.47 -11.69
N ASN A 57 7.66 16.48 -12.04
CA ASN A 57 7.41 17.32 -13.22
C ASN A 57 7.53 16.54 -14.53
N SER A 58 8.45 15.57 -14.60
CA SER A 58 8.59 14.69 -15.76
C SER A 58 7.36 13.80 -15.91
N LEU A 59 6.93 13.14 -14.82
CA LEU A 59 5.74 12.29 -14.83
C LEU A 59 4.47 13.07 -15.19
N LYS A 60 4.34 14.30 -14.68
CA LYS A 60 3.26 15.22 -15.04
C LYS A 60 3.26 15.56 -16.53
N THR A 61 4.42 15.95 -17.07
CA THR A 61 4.55 16.33 -18.49
C THR A 61 4.23 15.17 -19.42
N HIS A 62 4.57 13.95 -19.01
CA HIS A 62 4.37 12.73 -19.80
C HIS A 62 3.15 11.91 -19.35
N SER A 63 2.21 12.49 -18.59
CA SER A 63 1.07 11.74 -18.03
C SER A 63 0.19 11.12 -19.12
N LYS A 64 0.17 11.70 -20.33
CA LYS A 64 -0.51 11.14 -21.50
C LYS A 64 0.06 9.78 -21.92
N TYR A 65 1.29 9.43 -21.56
CA TYR A 65 1.81 8.09 -21.83
C TYR A 65 1.03 7.02 -21.05
N PHE A 66 0.68 7.33 -19.80
CA PHE A 66 -0.05 6.41 -18.92
C PHE A 66 -1.58 6.58 -19.03
N GLN A 67 -2.03 7.74 -19.50
CA GLN A 67 -3.43 8.13 -19.65
C GLN A 67 -3.66 8.66 -21.07
N PHE A 68 -3.39 7.81 -22.07
CA PHE A 68 -3.33 8.18 -23.49
C PHE A 68 -4.65 8.73 -24.03
N ASP A 69 -5.74 8.04 -23.73
CA ASP A 69 -7.09 8.43 -24.13
C ASP A 69 -8.13 7.97 -23.11
N ASN A 70 -9.40 8.01 -23.51
CA ASN A 70 -10.52 7.58 -22.68
C ASN A 70 -10.86 6.09 -22.83
N SER A 71 -10.12 5.31 -23.64
CA SER A 71 -10.43 3.89 -23.91
C SER A 71 -10.30 3.01 -22.67
N ASN A 72 -9.44 3.40 -21.74
CA ASN A 72 -9.20 2.71 -20.46
C ASN A 72 -10.05 3.27 -19.31
N LYS A 73 -10.96 4.20 -19.58
CA LYS A 73 -11.87 4.70 -18.54
C LYS A 73 -12.90 3.63 -18.20
N PHE A 74 -13.15 3.48 -16.91
CA PHE A 74 -14.21 2.63 -16.42
C PHE A 74 -14.87 3.28 -15.21
N LYS A 75 -16.02 2.75 -14.84
CA LYS A 75 -16.83 3.25 -13.74
C LYS A 75 -17.13 2.12 -12.78
N ILE A 76 -17.01 2.37 -11.48
CA ILE A 76 -17.57 1.52 -10.44
C ILE A 76 -18.60 2.37 -9.70
N ASN A 77 -19.85 1.91 -9.67
CA ASN A 77 -20.98 2.66 -9.13
C ASN A 77 -21.07 4.09 -9.73
N THR A 78 -20.85 5.11 -8.91
CA THR A 78 -20.87 6.52 -9.28
C THR A 78 -19.46 7.08 -9.56
N HIS A 79 -18.41 6.28 -9.37
CA HIS A 79 -17.01 6.72 -9.42
C HIS A 79 -16.34 6.35 -10.74
N GLU A 80 -15.86 7.37 -11.46
CA GLU A 80 -15.09 7.20 -12.69
C GLU A 80 -13.60 7.07 -12.41
N PHE A 81 -12.92 6.20 -13.15
CA PHE A 81 -11.49 5.96 -13.07
C PHE A 81 -10.84 6.21 -14.43
N ALA A 82 -9.68 6.85 -14.43
CA ALA A 82 -9.00 7.24 -15.67
C ALA A 82 -8.25 6.10 -16.35
N ASN A 83 -7.78 5.12 -15.58
CA ASN A 83 -7.15 3.90 -16.09
C ASN A 83 -7.27 2.77 -15.04
N PRO A 84 -7.25 1.49 -15.47
CA PRO A 84 -7.48 0.34 -14.59
C PRO A 84 -6.28 -0.06 -13.73
N ILE A 85 -5.14 0.63 -13.86
CA ILE A 85 -3.92 0.28 -13.12
C ILE A 85 -3.80 1.16 -11.88
N GLY A 86 -3.67 0.51 -10.72
CA GLY A 86 -3.55 1.16 -9.43
C GLY A 86 -2.20 0.92 -8.73
N LEU A 87 -1.82 1.83 -7.84
CA LEU A 87 -0.77 1.61 -6.85
C LEU A 87 -1.40 1.10 -5.55
N ALA A 88 -0.98 -0.08 -5.11
CA ALA A 88 -1.49 -0.70 -3.88
C ALA A 88 -0.96 -0.02 -2.60
N SER A 89 -1.71 -0.19 -1.51
CA SER A 89 -1.30 0.22 -0.16
C SER A 89 0.01 -0.44 0.27
N GLY A 90 0.75 0.23 1.16
CA GLY A 90 2.05 -0.21 1.67
C GLY A 90 3.25 0.38 0.93
N PHE A 91 3.08 0.93 -0.27
CA PHE A 91 4.17 1.62 -0.97
C PHE A 91 4.38 3.04 -0.40
N ASP A 92 3.32 3.84 -0.33
CA ASP A 92 3.34 5.21 0.22
C ASP A 92 2.60 5.28 1.56
N LYS A 93 3.28 4.80 2.62
CA LYS A 93 2.67 4.60 3.94
C LYS A 93 2.27 5.89 4.66
N ASN A 94 2.97 6.99 4.38
CA ASN A 94 2.80 8.26 5.09
C ASN A 94 2.29 9.38 4.16
N CYS A 95 1.69 9.04 3.02
CA CYS A 95 1.15 10.00 2.04
C CYS A 95 2.19 11.01 1.52
N GLU A 96 3.42 10.56 1.27
CA GLU A 96 4.53 11.39 0.84
C GLU A 96 4.70 11.41 -0.69
N LEU A 97 4.17 10.42 -1.40
CA LEU A 97 4.47 10.13 -2.81
C LEU A 97 3.24 10.16 -3.74
N PHE A 98 2.02 10.27 -3.23
CA PHE A 98 0.82 10.16 -4.07
C PHE A 98 0.73 11.18 -5.23
N VAL A 99 1.38 12.34 -5.13
CA VAL A 99 1.36 13.37 -6.18
C VAL A 99 1.98 12.86 -7.49
N PRO A 100 3.28 12.48 -7.57
CA PRO A 100 3.83 11.92 -8.80
C PRO A 100 3.09 10.66 -9.27
N MET A 101 2.62 9.82 -8.34
CA MET A 101 1.94 8.57 -8.69
C MET A 101 0.56 8.78 -9.32
N SER A 102 -0.12 9.88 -8.98
CA SER A 102 -1.41 10.26 -9.61
C SER A 102 -1.29 10.57 -11.12
N TYR A 103 -0.09 10.89 -11.61
CA TYR A 103 0.15 11.08 -13.04
C TYR A 103 0.38 9.77 -13.80
N VAL A 104 0.58 8.67 -13.07
CA VAL A 104 0.84 7.33 -13.62
C VAL A 104 -0.39 6.45 -13.47
N PHE A 105 -0.91 6.32 -12.26
CA PHE A 105 -1.98 5.37 -11.92
C PHE A 105 -3.36 6.01 -11.90
N GLY A 106 -4.39 5.24 -12.22
CA GLY A 106 -5.80 5.66 -12.14
C GLY A 106 -6.34 5.61 -10.71
N LEU A 107 -5.69 4.80 -9.88
CA LEU A 107 -5.94 4.65 -8.45
C LEU A 107 -4.60 4.70 -7.70
N VAL A 108 -4.51 5.49 -6.64
CA VAL A 108 -3.35 5.50 -5.74
C VAL A 108 -3.84 5.26 -4.33
N THR A 109 -3.51 4.09 -3.79
CA THR A 109 -3.82 3.74 -2.40
C THR A 109 -2.60 4.01 -1.53
N VAL A 110 -2.71 5.01 -0.66
CA VAL A 110 -1.69 5.38 0.34
C VAL A 110 -1.99 4.71 1.68
N GLY A 111 -1.04 4.71 2.61
CA GLY A 111 -1.16 4.03 3.90
C GLY A 111 -0.55 2.62 3.89
N THR A 112 -0.84 1.75 4.85
CA THR A 112 -1.91 1.88 5.85
C THR A 112 -1.60 2.86 6.97
N VAL A 113 -2.54 3.78 7.21
CA VAL A 113 -2.49 4.82 8.23
C VAL A 113 -2.98 4.32 9.56
N LEU A 114 -2.29 4.70 10.64
CA LEU A 114 -2.72 4.50 12.02
C LEU A 114 -2.93 5.85 12.70
N LYS A 115 -3.75 5.88 13.76
CA LYS A 115 -3.96 7.08 14.56
C LYS A 115 -2.66 7.56 15.20
N ASN A 116 -1.98 6.64 15.89
CA ASN A 116 -0.72 6.90 16.57
C ASN A 116 0.48 6.50 15.72
N GLU A 117 1.64 7.07 16.03
CA GLU A 117 2.91 6.59 15.49
C GLU A 117 3.13 5.12 15.82
N ASN A 118 3.69 4.40 14.85
CA ASN A 118 4.10 3.02 15.02
C ASN A 118 5.41 2.80 14.27
N LEU A 119 6.44 2.34 14.98
CA LEU A 119 7.71 1.98 14.36
C LEU A 119 7.60 0.70 13.51
N GLY A 120 6.55 -0.07 13.75
CA GLY A 120 6.36 -1.41 13.22
C GLY A 120 7.17 -2.45 13.96
N ASN A 121 7.34 -3.60 13.32
CA ASN A 121 8.12 -4.73 13.84
C ASN A 121 9.61 -4.38 14.01
N VAL A 122 10.33 -5.20 14.76
CA VAL A 122 11.75 -4.98 15.05
C VAL A 122 12.58 -5.05 13.77
N GLN A 123 13.44 -4.04 13.57
CA GLN A 123 14.34 -3.92 12.42
C GLN A 123 15.76 -3.72 12.94
N LYS A 124 16.58 -4.79 12.92
CA LYS A 124 17.99 -4.75 13.35
C LYS A 124 18.89 -5.34 12.25
N PRO A 125 19.21 -4.53 11.22
CA PRO A 125 19.94 -4.98 10.03
C PRO A 125 21.27 -5.66 10.34
N LYS A 126 22.02 -5.08 11.28
CA LYS A 126 23.35 -5.52 11.70
C LYS A 126 23.32 -6.86 12.42
N GLU A 127 22.20 -7.18 13.06
CA GLU A 127 21.94 -8.46 13.74
C GLU A 127 21.25 -9.47 12.83
N GLY A 128 21.09 -9.14 11.53
CA GLY A 128 20.45 -10.02 10.55
C GLY A 128 18.91 -9.94 10.53
N ILE A 129 18.29 -9.11 11.37
CA ILE A 129 16.82 -8.98 11.44
C ILE A 129 16.36 -8.00 10.38
N LYS A 130 15.68 -8.49 9.33
CA LYS A 130 15.19 -7.69 8.20
C LYS A 130 13.69 -7.90 8.00
N ARG A 131 12.93 -6.81 7.96
CA ARG A 131 11.48 -6.80 7.72
C ARG A 131 11.10 -6.90 6.25
N LEU A 132 12.04 -6.70 5.34
CA LEU A 132 11.79 -6.76 3.90
C LEU A 132 12.90 -7.54 3.20
N ILE A 133 12.53 -8.66 2.63
CA ILE A 133 13.40 -9.57 1.88
C ILE A 133 12.91 -9.57 0.44
N VAL A 134 13.84 -9.40 -0.49
CA VAL A 134 13.56 -9.37 -1.93
C VAL A 134 14.24 -10.58 -2.55
N ASP A 135 13.50 -11.36 -3.33
CA ASP A 135 14.00 -12.45 -4.16
C ASP A 135 13.77 -12.09 -5.64
N PRO A 136 14.76 -11.49 -6.31
CA PRO A 136 14.63 -11.11 -7.71
C PRO A 136 14.47 -12.30 -8.66
N LYS A 137 14.99 -13.49 -8.31
CA LYS A 137 14.95 -14.66 -9.20
C LYS A 137 13.52 -15.17 -9.34
N ASN A 138 12.79 -15.17 -8.24
CA ASN A 138 11.39 -15.58 -8.18
C ASN A 138 10.41 -14.39 -8.25
N GLU A 139 10.92 -13.17 -8.54
CA GLU A 139 10.14 -11.93 -8.55
C GLU A 139 9.25 -11.73 -7.31
N THR A 140 9.77 -12.13 -6.14
CA THR A 140 9.01 -12.24 -4.90
C THR A 140 9.54 -11.30 -3.82
N ILE A 141 8.65 -10.83 -2.94
CA ILE A 141 8.98 -10.05 -1.76
C ILE A 141 8.33 -10.70 -0.54
N ILE A 142 9.09 -10.87 0.53
CA ILE A 142 8.59 -11.28 1.85
C ILE A 142 8.72 -10.07 2.78
N ASN A 143 7.65 -9.73 3.49
CA ASN A 143 7.65 -8.61 4.41
C ASN A 143 7.05 -8.96 5.77
N SER A 144 7.61 -8.39 6.84
CA SER A 144 7.16 -8.50 8.23
C SER A 144 7.19 -7.12 8.89
N GLN A 145 6.62 -6.11 8.24
CA GLN A 145 6.83 -4.70 8.65
C GLN A 145 5.99 -4.27 9.86
N GLY A 146 4.80 -4.84 10.06
CA GLY A 146 3.95 -4.55 11.22
C GLY A 146 3.37 -3.12 11.29
N TYR A 147 2.90 -2.57 10.15
CA TYR A 147 2.29 -1.24 10.05
C TYR A 147 3.15 -0.04 10.52
N PRO A 148 4.37 0.15 9.99
CA PRO A 148 5.12 1.36 10.29
C PRO A 148 4.37 2.61 9.76
N SER A 149 4.14 3.58 10.64
CA SER A 149 3.31 4.77 10.42
C SER A 149 3.87 5.97 11.20
N GLN A 150 3.89 7.15 10.59
CA GLN A 150 4.20 8.43 11.26
C GLN A 150 3.00 9.03 12.02
N GLY A 151 1.88 8.31 12.10
CA GLY A 151 0.69 8.76 12.82
C GLY A 151 -0.17 9.77 12.05
N LEU A 152 -1.38 9.99 12.55
CA LEU A 152 -2.41 10.73 11.83
C LEU A 152 -2.04 12.19 11.59
N ASP A 153 -1.42 12.87 12.56
CA ASP A 153 -1.11 14.29 12.45
C ASP A 153 -0.13 14.57 11.31
N TYR A 154 0.92 13.76 11.20
CA TYR A 154 1.87 13.83 10.09
C TYR A 154 1.16 13.61 8.74
N ILE A 155 0.28 12.62 8.67
CA ILE A 155 -0.42 12.22 7.46
C ILE A 155 -1.40 13.31 7.01
N VAL A 156 -2.17 13.88 7.93
CA VAL A 156 -3.08 14.99 7.66
C VAL A 156 -2.32 16.19 7.12
N ASP A 157 -1.18 16.51 7.70
CA ASP A 157 -0.31 17.59 7.25
C ASP A 157 0.26 17.34 5.83
N GLN A 158 0.71 16.11 5.54
CA GLN A 158 1.13 15.72 4.20
C GLN A 158 0.01 15.82 3.16
N LEU A 159 -1.20 15.36 3.51
CA LEU A 159 -2.40 15.47 2.67
C LEU A 159 -2.77 16.94 2.43
N LYS A 160 -2.83 17.75 3.49
CA LYS A 160 -3.14 19.20 3.42
C LYS A 160 -2.21 19.92 2.46
N ARG A 161 -0.90 19.72 2.58
CA ARG A 161 0.10 20.37 1.72
C ARG A 161 0.01 19.97 0.25
N ASN A 162 -0.32 18.69 -0.02
CA ASN A 162 -0.08 18.10 -1.35
C ASN A 162 -1.35 17.76 -2.13
N HIS A 163 -2.54 17.70 -1.50
CA HIS A 163 -3.76 17.22 -2.16
C HIS A 163 -4.18 18.03 -3.39
N LYS A 164 -3.83 19.33 -3.46
CA LYS A 164 -4.13 20.21 -4.60
C LYS A 164 -3.19 19.97 -5.80
N ASN A 165 -2.00 19.40 -5.57
CA ASN A 165 -0.96 19.25 -6.58
C ASN A 165 -1.08 17.94 -7.39
N ARG A 166 -1.95 17.02 -6.96
CA ARG A 166 -2.19 15.73 -7.63
C ARG A 166 -3.05 15.88 -8.88
N ASN A 167 -2.93 14.94 -9.81
CA ASN A 167 -3.86 14.76 -10.92
C ASN A 167 -5.21 14.23 -10.41
N LYS A 168 -6.27 15.04 -10.48
CA LYS A 168 -7.61 14.69 -10.00
C LYS A 168 -8.32 13.61 -10.82
N LYS A 169 -7.77 13.24 -11.98
CA LYS A 169 -8.24 12.07 -12.75
C LYS A 169 -7.89 10.74 -12.06
N SER A 170 -6.88 10.75 -11.19
CA SER A 170 -6.51 9.62 -10.35
C SER A 170 -7.25 9.69 -9.01
N LYS A 171 -7.84 8.57 -8.58
CA LYS A 171 -8.49 8.47 -7.28
C LYS A 171 -7.45 8.22 -6.19
N LEU A 172 -7.47 9.03 -5.15
CA LEU A 172 -6.64 8.86 -3.96
C LEU A 172 -7.42 8.12 -2.88
N ILE A 173 -6.99 6.89 -2.55
CA ILE A 173 -7.59 6.07 -1.50
C ILE A 173 -6.67 6.06 -0.28
N LEU A 174 -7.24 6.27 0.90
CA LEU A 174 -6.51 6.11 2.16
C LEU A 174 -6.77 4.72 2.74
N SER A 175 -5.75 3.86 2.70
CA SER A 175 -5.75 2.65 3.49
C SER A 175 -5.57 3.00 4.95
N PHE A 176 -6.45 2.52 5.83
CA PHE A 176 -6.40 2.80 7.26
C PHE A 176 -6.61 1.53 8.09
N SER A 177 -6.15 1.61 9.34
CA SER A 177 -6.47 0.65 10.38
C SER A 177 -6.49 1.38 11.72
N GLY A 178 -7.57 1.24 12.49
CA GLY A 178 -7.64 1.84 13.82
C GLY A 178 -6.88 1.08 14.91
N ILE A 179 -6.13 0.03 14.56
CA ILE A 179 -5.39 -0.76 15.55
C ILE A 179 -4.45 0.12 16.39
N SER A 180 -4.34 -0.21 17.66
CA SER A 180 -3.47 0.45 18.62
C SER A 180 -2.62 -0.60 19.36
N LYS A 181 -1.75 -0.14 20.27
CA LYS A 181 -0.97 -1.03 21.14
C LYS A 181 -1.84 -1.85 22.09
N SER A 182 -3.04 -1.38 22.45
CA SER A 182 -3.94 -2.09 23.37
C SER A 182 -4.60 -3.31 22.71
N GLN A 183 -4.66 -3.34 21.38
CA GLN A 183 -5.34 -4.39 20.61
C GLN A 183 -6.77 -4.64 21.10
N SER A 184 -7.55 -3.57 21.32
CA SER A 184 -8.98 -3.64 21.65
C SER A 184 -9.85 -3.27 20.45
N VAL A 185 -11.08 -3.77 20.43
CA VAL A 185 -12.08 -3.39 19.41
C VAL A 185 -12.54 -1.95 19.61
N ASP A 186 -12.68 -1.48 20.86
CA ASP A 186 -13.09 -0.10 21.15
C ASP A 186 -12.08 0.92 20.63
N ASP A 187 -10.78 0.68 20.84
CA ASP A 187 -9.72 1.51 20.26
C ASP A 187 -9.73 1.44 18.74
N LEU A 188 -9.94 0.25 18.17
CA LEU A 188 -10.02 0.06 16.72
C LEU A 188 -11.11 0.97 16.12
N LEU A 189 -12.30 0.98 16.70
CA LEU A 189 -13.42 1.78 16.20
C LEU A 189 -13.16 3.29 16.42
N THR A 190 -12.76 3.68 17.64
CA THR A 190 -12.48 5.08 17.98
C THR A 190 -11.39 5.68 17.10
N ASN A 191 -10.26 4.98 16.95
CA ASN A 191 -9.16 5.45 16.10
C ASN A 191 -9.54 5.49 14.62
N SER A 192 -10.36 4.54 14.15
CA SER A 192 -10.85 4.54 12.76
C SER A 192 -11.72 5.77 12.49
N GLU A 193 -12.64 6.09 13.41
CA GLU A 193 -13.47 7.28 13.33
C GLU A 193 -12.64 8.57 13.30
N GLU A 194 -11.64 8.68 14.17
CA GLU A 194 -10.73 9.83 14.20
C GLU A 194 -9.94 10.00 12.90
N ILE A 195 -9.38 8.91 12.35
CA ILE A 195 -8.69 8.94 11.05
C ILE A 195 -9.63 9.47 9.98
N ILE A 196 -10.84 8.87 9.86
CA ILE A 196 -11.82 9.23 8.82
C ILE A 196 -12.23 10.70 8.94
N LYS A 197 -12.56 11.17 10.15
CA LYS A 197 -12.93 12.58 10.41
C LYS A 197 -11.79 13.54 10.04
N ALA A 198 -10.55 13.19 10.32
CA ALA A 198 -9.43 14.07 10.05
C ALA A 198 -9.03 14.11 8.56
N THR A 199 -9.34 13.07 7.78
CA THR A 199 -8.81 12.93 6.41
C THR A 199 -9.83 13.04 5.28
N HIS A 200 -11.15 12.98 5.56
CA HIS A 200 -12.17 12.82 4.50
C HIS A 200 -12.18 13.96 3.47
N GLU A 201 -11.75 15.17 3.83
CA GLU A 201 -11.69 16.29 2.90
C GLU A 201 -10.60 16.15 1.82
N TYR A 202 -9.56 15.35 2.07
CA TYR A 202 -8.36 15.32 1.22
C TYR A 202 -8.32 14.13 0.24
N VAL A 203 -9.09 13.08 0.53
CA VAL A 203 -9.05 11.79 -0.18
C VAL A 203 -10.36 11.51 -0.92
N ASP A 204 -10.31 10.60 -1.88
CA ASP A 204 -11.47 10.21 -2.71
C ASP A 204 -12.15 8.92 -2.19
N GLY A 205 -11.48 8.19 -1.29
CA GLY A 205 -11.98 6.95 -0.72
C GLY A 205 -11.12 6.40 0.41
N TYR A 206 -11.59 5.31 0.99
CA TYR A 206 -10.96 4.59 2.08
C TYR A 206 -10.86 3.09 1.78
N GLU A 207 -9.74 2.50 2.17
CA GLU A 207 -9.55 1.05 2.20
C GLU A 207 -9.45 0.60 3.66
N ASP A 208 -10.41 -0.20 4.11
CA ASP A 208 -10.32 -0.93 5.36
C ASP A 208 -9.24 -2.03 5.23
N SER A 209 -8.11 -1.83 5.90
CA SER A 209 -6.95 -2.70 5.83
C SER A 209 -6.66 -3.36 7.18
N ARG A 210 -7.45 -4.39 7.50
CA ARG A 210 -7.29 -5.24 8.69
C ARG A 210 -6.91 -6.68 8.34
N SER A 211 -6.32 -6.89 7.18
CA SER A 211 -5.98 -8.22 6.63
C SER A 211 -4.49 -8.53 6.57
N SER A 212 -3.61 -7.68 7.11
CA SER A 212 -2.17 -7.95 7.11
C SER A 212 -1.85 -9.19 7.96
N PRO A 213 -1.04 -10.14 7.46
CA PRO A 213 -0.62 -11.31 8.23
C PRO A 213 0.43 -10.98 9.29
N ASN A 214 0.95 -9.75 9.32
CA ASN A 214 2.05 -9.33 10.19
C ASN A 214 1.59 -8.89 11.60
N THR A 215 0.30 -9.03 11.92
CA THR A 215 -0.27 -8.62 13.21
C THR A 215 -1.31 -9.63 13.62
N GLU A 216 -1.07 -10.35 14.72
CA GLU A 216 -1.95 -11.43 15.19
C GLU A 216 -3.38 -10.94 15.48
N PHE A 217 -3.52 -9.72 16.03
CA PHE A 217 -4.82 -9.11 16.30
C PHE A 217 -5.72 -9.01 15.07
N ASN A 218 -5.15 -8.87 13.86
CA ASN A 218 -5.93 -8.84 12.61
C ASN A 218 -6.76 -10.10 12.38
N LYS A 219 -6.34 -11.25 12.93
CA LYS A 219 -7.08 -12.52 12.81
C LYS A 219 -8.41 -12.48 13.58
N LEU A 220 -8.49 -11.65 14.62
CA LEU A 220 -9.66 -11.54 15.49
C LEU A 220 -10.68 -10.49 15.02
N ILE A 221 -10.25 -9.54 14.18
CA ILE A 221 -11.07 -8.38 13.83
C ILE A 221 -11.72 -8.45 12.45
N GLN A 222 -11.47 -9.51 11.66
CA GLN A 222 -12.08 -9.70 10.33
C GLN A 222 -13.51 -10.29 10.41
N THR A 223 -14.34 -9.79 11.32
CA THR A 223 -15.71 -10.28 11.53
C THR A 223 -16.74 -9.39 10.85
N ASN A 224 -17.97 -9.90 10.71
CA ASN A 224 -19.07 -9.15 10.13
C ASN A 224 -19.44 -7.96 11.02
N GLU A 225 -19.50 -8.14 12.34
CA GLU A 225 -19.90 -7.11 13.29
C GLU A 225 -18.98 -5.88 13.23
N ILE A 226 -17.67 -6.11 13.12
CA ILE A 226 -16.70 -5.02 13.01
C ILE A 226 -16.77 -4.39 11.61
N THR A 227 -17.05 -5.18 10.57
CA THR A 227 -17.30 -4.67 9.21
C THR A 227 -18.50 -3.73 9.19
N SER A 228 -19.63 -4.12 9.77
CA SER A 228 -20.83 -3.26 9.90
C SER A 228 -20.52 -2.00 10.70
N SER A 229 -19.75 -2.11 11.79
CA SER A 229 -19.37 -0.97 12.63
C SER A 229 -18.50 0.04 11.88
N LEU A 230 -17.47 -0.41 11.15
CA LEU A 230 -16.62 0.46 10.33
C LEU A 230 -17.39 1.07 9.16
N MET A 231 -18.32 0.32 8.55
CA MET A 231 -19.20 0.86 7.52
C MET A 231 -20.13 1.93 8.07
N SER A 232 -20.66 1.76 9.28
CA SER A 232 -21.45 2.80 9.96
C SER A 232 -20.64 4.09 10.15
N ILE A 233 -19.38 3.98 10.58
CA ILE A 233 -18.45 5.12 10.72
C ILE A 233 -18.21 5.81 9.36
N LEU A 234 -17.92 5.04 8.31
CA LEU A 234 -17.70 5.56 6.95
C LEU A 234 -18.96 6.23 6.39
N ASN A 235 -20.14 5.62 6.59
CA ASN A 235 -21.42 6.17 6.14
C ASN A 235 -21.76 7.46 6.89
N SER A 236 -21.38 7.58 8.16
CA SER A 236 -21.65 8.76 8.99
C SER A 236 -20.72 9.93 8.68
N HIS A 237 -19.42 9.67 8.46
CA HIS A 237 -18.40 10.72 8.35
C HIS A 237 -17.83 10.92 6.95
N ALA A 238 -18.04 9.97 6.04
CA ALA A 238 -17.53 9.99 4.68
C ALA A 238 -18.51 9.36 3.66
N PRO A 239 -19.82 9.68 3.69
CA PRO A 239 -20.85 8.96 2.92
C PRO A 239 -20.59 8.93 1.41
N SER A 240 -20.04 10.00 0.85
CA SER A 240 -19.77 10.17 -0.58
C SER A 240 -18.43 9.61 -1.05
N LYS A 241 -17.63 9.04 -0.14
CA LYS A 241 -16.31 8.50 -0.46
C LYS A 241 -16.41 7.05 -0.91
N LEU A 242 -15.51 6.65 -1.80
CA LEU A 242 -15.33 5.25 -2.18
C LEU A 242 -14.99 4.42 -0.94
N LYS A 243 -15.67 3.29 -0.76
CA LYS A 243 -15.45 2.37 0.36
C LYS A 243 -14.90 1.07 -0.19
N LEU A 244 -13.72 0.69 0.29
CA LEU A 244 -13.02 -0.52 -0.12
C LEU A 244 -12.76 -1.43 1.08
N LEU A 245 -12.97 -2.73 0.91
CA LEU A 245 -12.61 -3.77 1.89
C LEU A 245 -11.45 -4.61 1.36
N LYS A 246 -10.32 -4.65 2.08
CA LYS A 246 -9.19 -5.50 1.72
C LYS A 246 -9.25 -6.84 2.45
N VAL A 247 -9.58 -7.90 1.71
CA VAL A 247 -9.78 -9.24 2.28
C VAL A 247 -8.46 -10.01 2.31
N ALA A 248 -8.20 -10.72 3.41
CA ALA A 248 -7.04 -11.61 3.50
C ALA A 248 -7.16 -12.76 2.48
N PRO A 249 -6.04 -13.34 2.01
CA PRO A 249 -6.11 -14.55 1.21
C PRO A 249 -6.75 -15.70 1.99
N TYR A 250 -7.17 -16.74 1.27
CA TYR A 250 -7.55 -18.01 1.87
C TYR A 250 -6.41 -18.59 2.71
N SER A 251 -6.79 -19.35 3.73
CA SER A 251 -5.87 -20.05 4.62
C SER A 251 -5.04 -21.12 3.91
N SER A 252 -5.51 -21.63 2.77
CA SER A 252 -4.84 -22.61 1.91
C SER A 252 -5.15 -22.37 0.42
N ILE A 253 -4.33 -22.92 -0.48
CA ILE A 253 -4.55 -22.85 -1.93
C ILE A 253 -5.85 -23.55 -2.34
N GLN A 254 -6.20 -24.63 -1.66
CA GLN A 254 -7.51 -25.27 -1.73
C GLN A 254 -8.27 -24.92 -0.45
N PRO A 255 -9.02 -23.81 -0.42
CA PRO A 255 -9.74 -23.39 0.77
C PRO A 255 -10.83 -24.38 1.14
N SER A 256 -11.11 -24.50 2.43
CA SER A 256 -12.29 -25.24 2.89
C SER A 256 -13.57 -24.46 2.56
N ASN A 257 -14.69 -25.16 2.46
CA ASN A 257 -15.99 -24.53 2.27
C ASN A 257 -16.32 -23.52 3.40
N ASP A 258 -15.83 -23.77 4.62
CA ASP A 258 -15.98 -22.85 5.75
C ASP A 258 -15.20 -21.54 5.54
N ASP A 259 -13.95 -21.60 5.08
CA ASP A 259 -13.13 -20.40 4.80
C ASP A 259 -13.74 -19.57 3.65
N ILE A 260 -14.21 -20.24 2.58
CA ILE A 260 -14.96 -19.61 1.49
C ILE A 260 -16.21 -18.90 2.04
N SER A 261 -17.03 -19.63 2.79
CA SER A 261 -18.32 -19.13 3.27
C SER A 261 -18.15 -17.94 4.21
N LYS A 262 -17.17 -17.99 5.13
CA LYS A 262 -16.86 -16.88 6.05
C LYS A 262 -16.48 -15.61 5.30
N LYS A 263 -15.54 -15.70 4.35
CA LYS A 263 -15.11 -14.53 3.58
C LYS A 263 -16.23 -13.97 2.70
N LEU A 264 -17.02 -14.84 2.05
CA LEU A 264 -18.18 -14.39 1.27
C LEU A 264 -19.21 -13.68 2.14
N LYS A 265 -19.47 -14.18 3.35
CA LYS A 265 -20.41 -13.54 4.29
C LYS A 265 -19.92 -12.15 4.71
N THR A 266 -18.63 -11.96 4.94
CA THR A 266 -18.06 -10.64 5.26
C THR A 266 -18.11 -9.69 4.06
N VAL A 267 -17.85 -10.19 2.85
CA VAL A 267 -17.99 -9.39 1.63
C VAL A 267 -19.44 -9.00 1.38
N GLN A 268 -20.39 -9.91 1.63
CA GLN A 268 -21.81 -9.65 1.53
C GLN A 268 -22.24 -8.56 2.51
N GLU A 269 -21.87 -8.68 3.79
CA GLU A 269 -22.14 -7.67 4.82
C GLU A 269 -21.60 -6.29 4.43
N PHE A 270 -20.36 -6.24 3.93
CA PHE A 270 -19.73 -5.01 3.44
C PHE A 270 -20.50 -4.40 2.27
N TYR A 271 -20.90 -5.21 1.29
CA TYR A 271 -21.66 -4.76 0.13
C TYR A 271 -23.06 -4.25 0.52
N GLU A 272 -23.79 -5.01 1.34
CA GLU A 272 -25.12 -4.63 1.84
C GLU A 272 -25.08 -3.35 2.68
N SER A 273 -23.96 -3.09 3.37
CA SER A 273 -23.71 -1.85 4.11
C SER A 273 -23.31 -0.65 3.23
N GLY A 274 -23.30 -0.80 1.89
CA GLY A 274 -22.98 0.26 0.93
C GLY A 274 -21.50 0.34 0.53
N GLY A 275 -20.78 -0.77 0.58
CA GLY A 275 -19.40 -0.90 0.11
C GLY A 275 -19.29 -0.90 -1.43
N ASP A 276 -18.20 -0.33 -1.97
CA ASP A 276 -18.04 -0.15 -3.42
C ASP A 276 -17.14 -1.20 -4.07
N MET A 277 -16.00 -1.52 -3.44
CA MET A 277 -15.01 -2.42 -4.03
C MET A 277 -14.40 -3.36 -3.00
N VAL A 278 -14.05 -4.56 -3.44
CA VAL A 278 -13.30 -5.52 -2.64
C VAL A 278 -11.91 -5.65 -3.24
N VAL A 279 -10.88 -5.39 -2.43
CA VAL A 279 -9.49 -5.68 -2.78
C VAL A 279 -9.23 -7.13 -2.42
N LEU A 280 -9.15 -7.96 -3.46
CA LEU A 280 -8.93 -9.39 -3.30
C LEU A 280 -7.47 -9.65 -2.95
N ASN A 281 -7.29 -10.14 -1.72
CA ASN A 281 -6.06 -10.62 -1.12
C ASN A 281 -5.09 -9.53 -0.64
N ASN A 282 -4.58 -9.76 0.57
CA ASN A 282 -3.32 -9.23 1.06
C ASN A 282 -2.19 -10.26 0.81
N SER A 283 -0.98 -9.99 1.29
CA SER A 283 0.12 -10.96 1.21
C SER A 283 -0.24 -12.29 1.89
N LEU A 284 0.15 -13.40 1.27
CA LEU A 284 0.06 -14.74 1.86
C LEU A 284 0.98 -14.87 3.07
N SER A 285 0.49 -15.50 4.14
CA SER A 285 1.33 -15.90 5.26
C SER A 285 2.34 -16.94 4.80
N VAL A 286 3.59 -16.78 5.21
CA VAL A 286 4.67 -17.73 4.92
C VAL A 286 5.01 -18.48 6.20
N ASP A 287 4.94 -19.82 6.16
CA ASP A 287 5.50 -20.64 7.24
C ASP A 287 7.02 -20.54 7.19
N VAL A 288 7.57 -19.71 8.08
CA VAL A 288 9.00 -19.48 8.18
C VAL A 288 9.77 -20.78 8.40
N LYS A 289 9.20 -21.81 9.02
CA LYS A 289 9.88 -23.11 9.25
C LYS A 289 10.20 -23.87 7.96
N LYS A 290 9.51 -23.55 6.86
CA LYS A 290 9.71 -24.17 5.54
C LYS A 290 10.67 -23.38 4.64
N LEU A 291 11.14 -22.21 5.09
CA LEU A 291 12.17 -21.46 4.40
C LEU A 291 13.55 -22.07 4.68
N THR A 292 14.54 -21.85 3.82
CA THR A 292 15.91 -22.32 4.05
C THR A 292 16.47 -21.75 5.37
N THR A 293 17.40 -22.46 6.02
CA THR A 293 17.97 -22.12 7.35
C THR A 293 18.48 -20.68 7.45
N SER A 294 18.93 -20.09 6.33
CA SER A 294 19.36 -18.70 6.24
C SER A 294 18.23 -17.66 6.23
N LEU A 295 17.03 -17.98 5.72
CA LEU A 295 15.84 -17.12 5.80
C LEU A 295 15.10 -17.26 7.14
N ILE A 296 15.16 -18.45 7.77
CA ILE A 296 14.52 -18.74 9.06
C ILE A 296 14.99 -17.78 10.17
N LEU A 297 16.30 -17.53 10.27
CA LEU A 297 16.89 -16.72 11.34
C LEU A 297 16.54 -15.23 11.20
N ILE A 298 16.39 -14.75 9.96
CA ILE A 298 16.16 -13.33 9.61
C ILE A 298 14.73 -12.88 9.96
N ILE A 299 13.74 -13.78 9.84
CA ILE A 299 12.32 -13.46 9.97
C ILE A 299 11.80 -13.75 11.40
N LYS A 300 12.23 -14.85 12.04
CA LYS A 300 11.74 -15.23 13.39
C LYS A 300 12.08 -14.22 14.49
N MET A 301 13.10 -13.39 14.30
CA MET A 301 13.49 -12.37 15.28
C MET A 301 12.77 -11.03 15.05
N ALA A 302 12.00 -10.88 13.96
CA ALA A 302 11.31 -9.64 13.59
C ALA A 302 9.83 -9.61 14.02
N ALA A 303 9.18 -10.77 14.15
CA ALA A 303 7.80 -10.92 14.61
C ALA A 303 7.73 -10.98 16.14
#